data_AF-A0A6B2L8F8-F1
#
_entry.id   AF-A0A6B2L8F8-F1
#
_cell.length_a   1.000
_cell.length_b   1.000
_cell.length_c   1.000
_cell.angle_alpha   90.00
_cell.angle_beta   90.00
_cell.angle_gamma   90.00
#
_symmetry.space_group_name_H-M   'P 1'
#
loop_
_entity.id
_entity.type
_entity.pdbx_description
1 polymer ?
#
loop_
_entity_poly.entity_id
_entity_poly.type
_entity_poly.pdbx_seq_one_letter_code
_entity_poly.pdbx_strand_id
1 'polypeptide(L)'
;MIDNSSLVEKKSRNWSFMSYFTYDNRLKNKIPYPLKKNVQENKDYTLVPQKVHDAFRHWYGINIVLEFLVVYDQDNKPFIDNHPLTLVFKLLPPIFYDKREIEFVEWDFSSVTKICDLKKEICLKFDVPMRHVRLWMNDKQLDTPDQCTHDLRKMKISNMSEILLERKVNNIWPLTKEEEEAFYLIKKGVVGLHNLGNSCYMNASLQALSNTPVLTRYFTSNNFWNDLNTSNPLGMNGKIAKQYGKLIHQLWANNKATSKHYAIAPKSLKWTIGQFSTQFSDYSQHDAQEFLSFLLDGLHEDLNKVIKKPITTNPDYKGQP
;
A
#
# COMPACT_ATOMS: atom_id res chain seq x y z
N MET A 1 -22.27 -8.28 14.94
CA MET A 1 -22.85 -9.57 14.51
C MET A 1 -23.72 -9.27 13.32
N ILE A 2 -23.16 -9.39 12.11
CA ILE A 2 -23.90 -9.13 10.88
C ILE A 2 -24.41 -10.49 10.41
N ASP A 3 -25.72 -10.56 10.29
CA ASP A 3 -26.51 -11.71 9.88
C ASP A 3 -26.23 -12.02 8.40
N ASN A 4 -25.54 -13.13 8.14
CA ASN A 4 -25.20 -13.60 6.78
C ASN A 4 -26.41 -14.19 6.02
N SER A 5 -27.61 -14.15 6.60
CA SER A 5 -28.81 -14.73 5.99
C SER A 5 -29.40 -13.91 4.83
N SER A 6 -29.11 -12.61 4.72
CA SER A 6 -29.91 -11.73 3.86
C SER A 6 -29.50 -11.66 2.38
N LEU A 7 -28.37 -12.25 1.97
CA LEU A 7 -27.90 -12.20 0.55
C LEU A 7 -28.09 -13.51 -0.21
N VAL A 8 -28.25 -14.64 0.49
CA VAL A 8 -28.50 -15.96 -0.12
C VAL A 8 -30.01 -16.18 -0.37
N GLU A 9 -30.88 -15.47 0.33
CA GLU A 9 -32.32 -15.76 0.39
C GLU A 9 -33.14 -15.51 -0.90
N LYS A 10 -32.59 -14.84 -1.92
CA LYS A 10 -33.41 -14.40 -3.07
C LYS A 10 -33.34 -15.26 -4.34
N LYS A 11 -32.56 -16.35 -4.40
CA LYS A 11 -32.43 -17.13 -5.66
C LYS A 11 -32.62 -18.64 -5.63
N SER A 12 -32.82 -19.30 -4.48
CA SER A 12 -32.89 -20.78 -4.44
C SER A 12 -34.25 -21.40 -4.12
N ARG A 13 -35.33 -20.63 -3.91
CA ARG A 13 -36.56 -21.15 -3.26
C ARG A 13 -37.41 -22.17 -4.05
N ASN A 14 -37.01 -22.61 -5.25
CA ASN A 14 -37.91 -23.36 -6.14
C ASN A 14 -37.44 -24.76 -6.56
N TRP A 15 -36.28 -25.25 -6.13
CA TRP A 15 -35.75 -26.55 -6.57
C TRP A 15 -35.03 -27.30 -5.46
N SER A 16 -35.20 -28.61 -5.37
CA SER A 16 -34.53 -29.48 -4.42
C SER A 16 -34.03 -30.78 -5.07
N PHE A 17 -33.17 -31.48 -4.34
CA PHE A 17 -32.44 -32.65 -4.78
C PHE A 17 -33.12 -33.96 -4.38
N MET A 18 -33.18 -34.92 -5.30
CA MET A 18 -33.61 -36.29 -5.00
C MET A 18 -32.49 -37.26 -5.46
N SER A 19 -31.69 -37.78 -4.52
CA SER A 19 -30.72 -38.85 -4.80
C SER A 19 -31.39 -40.22 -4.81
N TYR A 20 -30.78 -41.16 -5.55
CA TYR A 20 -31.12 -42.58 -5.44
C TYR A 20 -31.11 -43.05 -3.99
N PHE A 21 -32.23 -43.64 -3.58
CA PHE A 21 -32.49 -44.23 -2.28
C PHE A 21 -31.36 -45.17 -1.85
N THR A 22 -30.50 -44.74 -0.92
CA THR A 22 -29.73 -45.66 -0.08
C THR A 22 -29.96 -45.28 1.38
N TYR A 23 -30.95 -45.95 1.95
CA TYR A 23 -31.35 -45.87 3.34
C TYR A 23 -30.32 -46.64 4.18
N ASP A 24 -29.31 -45.95 4.74
CA ASP A 24 -28.53 -46.48 5.87
C ASP A 24 -28.95 -45.78 7.16
N ASN A 25 -29.71 -46.51 7.97
CA ASN A 25 -30.24 -46.07 9.27
C ASN A 25 -29.16 -45.69 10.30
N ARG A 26 -27.87 -45.92 10.02
CA ARG A 26 -26.75 -45.60 10.91
C ARG A 26 -26.24 -44.17 10.79
N LEU A 27 -26.74 -43.37 9.85
CA LEU A 27 -26.22 -42.02 9.55
C LEU A 27 -27.02 -40.86 10.18
N LYS A 28 -27.93 -41.15 11.11
CA LYS A 28 -28.90 -40.19 11.68
C LYS A 28 -28.35 -38.87 12.25
N ASN A 29 -27.04 -38.77 12.54
CA ASN A 29 -26.46 -37.63 13.26
C ASN A 29 -25.14 -37.08 12.66
N LYS A 30 -24.89 -37.24 11.36
CA LYS A 30 -23.67 -36.68 10.74
C LYS A 30 -24.03 -35.58 9.73
N ILE A 31 -23.41 -34.41 9.96
CA ILE A 31 -23.24 -33.21 9.10
C ILE A 31 -23.37 -33.59 7.62
N PRO A 32 -24.07 -32.79 6.77
CA PRO A 32 -24.35 -33.16 5.39
C PRO A 32 -23.05 -33.60 4.70
N TYR A 33 -22.98 -34.89 4.37
CA TYR A 33 -21.85 -35.43 3.65
C TYR A 33 -21.70 -34.64 2.35
N PRO A 34 -20.51 -34.07 2.05
CA PRO A 34 -20.29 -33.49 0.73
C PRO A 34 -20.63 -34.56 -0.32
N LEU A 35 -21.34 -34.17 -1.36
CA LEU A 35 -21.63 -35.06 -2.48
C LEU A 35 -20.33 -35.74 -2.91
N LYS A 36 -20.41 -37.04 -3.24
CA LYS A 36 -19.27 -37.73 -3.86
C LYS A 36 -18.79 -36.89 -5.04
N LYS A 37 -17.48 -36.63 -5.12
CA LYS A 37 -16.90 -35.96 -6.28
C LYS A 37 -17.40 -36.64 -7.55
N ASN A 38 -17.88 -35.84 -8.51
CA ASN A 38 -18.36 -36.28 -9.82
C ASN A 38 -19.76 -36.94 -9.89
N VAL A 39 -20.68 -36.65 -8.98
CA VAL A 39 -22.10 -37.04 -9.18
C VAL A 39 -22.70 -36.40 -10.44
N GLN A 40 -23.42 -37.19 -11.23
CA GLN A 40 -24.03 -36.83 -12.51
C GLN A 40 -25.56 -36.77 -12.41
N GLU A 41 -26.16 -35.68 -12.90
CA GLU A 41 -27.62 -35.57 -13.01
C GLU A 41 -28.16 -36.63 -13.98
N ASN A 42 -29.33 -37.19 -13.66
CA ASN A 42 -30.01 -38.31 -14.33
C ASN A 42 -29.29 -39.67 -14.22
N LYS A 43 -28.17 -39.74 -13.50
CA LYS A 43 -27.49 -41.00 -13.17
C LYS A 43 -27.44 -41.23 -11.66
N ASP A 44 -26.92 -40.26 -10.92
CA ASP A 44 -26.75 -40.33 -9.47
C ASP A 44 -27.85 -39.57 -8.70
N TYR A 45 -28.43 -38.54 -9.34
CA TYR A 45 -29.50 -37.72 -8.77
C TYR A 45 -30.40 -37.10 -9.84
N THR A 46 -31.57 -36.61 -9.43
CA THR A 46 -32.47 -35.79 -10.26
C THR A 46 -32.84 -34.51 -9.54
N LEU A 47 -32.83 -33.38 -10.25
CA LEU A 47 -33.38 -32.13 -9.78
C LEU A 47 -34.90 -32.12 -9.93
N VAL A 48 -35.60 -31.75 -8.86
CA VAL A 48 -37.06 -31.60 -8.87
C VAL A 48 -37.45 -30.24 -8.30
N PRO A 49 -38.58 -29.64 -8.70
CA PRO A 49 -39.06 -28.43 -8.07
C PRO A 49 -39.29 -28.63 -6.56
N GLN A 50 -39.14 -27.56 -5.76
CA GLN A 50 -39.26 -27.61 -4.29
C GLN A 50 -40.58 -28.24 -3.83
N LYS A 51 -41.68 -27.88 -4.48
CA LYS A 51 -43.01 -28.45 -4.20
C LYS A 51 -43.06 -29.96 -4.39
N VAL A 52 -42.35 -30.48 -5.39
CA VAL A 52 -42.27 -31.92 -5.67
C VAL A 52 -41.45 -32.59 -4.58
N HIS A 53 -40.29 -32.04 -4.24
CA HIS A 53 -39.47 -32.55 -3.13
C HIS A 53 -40.23 -32.56 -1.80
N ASP A 54 -40.95 -31.49 -1.46
CA ASP A 54 -41.74 -31.40 -0.24
C ASP A 54 -42.86 -32.45 -0.20
N ALA A 55 -43.50 -32.74 -1.35
CA ALA A 55 -44.47 -33.82 -1.48
C ALA A 55 -43.83 -35.20 -1.25
N PHE A 56 -42.68 -35.47 -1.86
CA PHE A 56 -41.92 -36.70 -1.61
C PHE A 56 -41.52 -36.85 -0.14
N ARG A 57 -41.10 -35.73 0.48
CA ARG A 57 -40.76 -35.68 1.90
C ARG A 57 -41.93 -36.09 2.78
N HIS A 58 -43.11 -35.54 2.48
CA HIS A 58 -44.35 -35.83 3.18
C HIS A 58 -44.80 -37.28 2.97
N TRP A 59 -44.79 -37.78 1.74
CA TRP A 59 -45.28 -39.12 1.40
C TRP A 59 -44.38 -40.25 1.90
N TYR A 60 -43.05 -40.05 1.88
CA TYR A 60 -42.08 -41.11 2.17
C TYR A 60 -41.28 -40.89 3.46
N GLY A 61 -41.57 -39.84 4.24
CA GLY A 61 -40.96 -39.60 5.55
C GLY A 61 -39.46 -39.29 5.50
N ILE A 62 -38.99 -38.63 4.44
CA ILE A 62 -37.56 -38.31 4.24
C ILE A 62 -37.17 -37.17 5.19
N ASN A 63 -36.17 -37.38 6.06
CA ASN A 63 -35.72 -36.39 7.05
C ASN A 63 -34.33 -35.78 6.77
N ILE A 64 -33.65 -36.23 5.72
CA ILE A 64 -32.35 -35.66 5.32
C ILE A 64 -32.63 -34.63 4.22
N VAL A 65 -32.35 -33.35 4.53
CA VAL A 65 -32.34 -32.28 3.54
C VAL A 65 -30.88 -32.02 3.17
N LEU A 66 -30.52 -32.30 1.92
CA LEU A 66 -29.27 -31.80 1.35
C LEU A 66 -29.62 -30.49 0.63
N GLU A 67 -29.31 -29.37 1.26
CA GLU A 67 -29.49 -28.06 0.66
C GLU A 67 -28.35 -27.81 -0.33
N PHE A 68 -28.70 -27.80 -1.61
CA PHE A 68 -27.76 -27.42 -2.66
C PHE A 68 -28.20 -26.11 -3.30
N LEU A 69 -27.21 -25.29 -3.65
CA LEU A 69 -27.46 -24.08 -4.41
C LEU A 69 -27.75 -24.49 -5.86
N VAL A 70 -29.04 -24.47 -6.22
CA VAL A 70 -29.48 -24.65 -7.61
C VAL A 70 -29.23 -23.35 -8.34
N VAL A 71 -28.45 -23.47 -9.41
CA VAL A 71 -28.04 -22.40 -10.28
C VAL A 71 -28.68 -22.56 -11.64
N TYR A 72 -28.86 -21.48 -12.38
CA TYR A 72 -29.29 -21.52 -13.77
C TYR A 72 -28.10 -21.29 -14.69
N ASP A 73 -27.98 -22.12 -15.72
CA ASP A 73 -27.04 -21.85 -16.81
C ASP A 73 -27.53 -20.70 -17.70
N GLN A 74 -26.76 -20.42 -18.76
CA GLN A 74 -27.06 -19.36 -19.73
C GLN A 74 -28.36 -19.59 -20.51
N ASP A 75 -28.85 -20.84 -20.57
CA ASP A 75 -30.10 -21.24 -21.23
C ASP A 75 -31.26 -21.35 -20.23
N ASN A 76 -31.07 -20.85 -19.00
CA ASN A 76 -32.03 -20.90 -17.90
C ASN A 76 -32.39 -22.32 -17.47
N LYS A 77 -31.50 -23.29 -17.68
CA LYS A 77 -31.65 -24.65 -17.19
C LYS A 77 -31.05 -24.77 -15.79
N PRO A 78 -31.79 -25.30 -14.80
CA PRO A 78 -31.28 -25.48 -13.45
C PRO A 78 -30.22 -26.60 -13.41
N PHE A 79 -29.15 -26.39 -12.65
CA PHE A 79 -28.13 -27.38 -12.33
C PHE A 79 -27.61 -27.15 -10.91
N ILE A 80 -26.94 -28.15 -10.34
CA ILE A 80 -26.31 -28.00 -9.02
C ILE A 80 -24.86 -27.60 -9.19
N ASP A 81 -24.48 -26.51 -8.52
CA ASP A 81 -23.07 -26.14 -8.41
C ASP A 81 -22.39 -27.00 -7.33
N ASN A 82 -22.04 -28.23 -7.70
CA ASN A 82 -21.52 -29.26 -6.80
C ASN A 82 -20.08 -28.99 -6.30
N HIS A 83 -19.39 -27.99 -6.85
CA HIS A 83 -17.99 -27.70 -6.54
C HIS A 83 -17.75 -26.19 -6.55
N PRO A 84 -17.92 -25.49 -5.42
CA PRO A 84 -17.49 -24.10 -5.34
C PRO A 84 -15.99 -24.02 -5.68
N LEU A 85 -15.60 -22.97 -6.38
CA LEU A 85 -14.22 -22.66 -6.66
C LEU A 85 -13.61 -22.04 -5.40
N THR A 86 -12.64 -22.71 -4.79
CA THR A 86 -11.78 -22.12 -3.78
C THR A 86 -10.80 -21.19 -4.50
N LEU A 87 -10.90 -19.89 -4.25
CA LEU A 87 -10.03 -18.87 -4.86
C LEU A 87 -9.07 -18.31 -3.82
N VAL A 88 -7.86 -17.98 -4.24
CA VAL A 88 -6.82 -17.37 -3.38
C VAL A 88 -6.82 -15.88 -3.62
N PHE A 89 -7.15 -15.09 -2.60
CA PHE A 89 -7.16 -13.64 -2.70
C PHE A 89 -5.98 -13.04 -1.94
N LYS A 90 -5.26 -12.11 -2.58
CA LYS A 90 -4.12 -11.44 -1.98
C LYS A 90 -4.31 -9.93 -2.00
N LEU A 91 -4.31 -9.30 -0.83
CA LEU A 91 -4.38 -7.84 -0.73
C LEU A 91 -2.98 -7.26 -0.90
N LEU A 92 -2.78 -6.51 -1.98
CA LEU A 92 -1.52 -5.82 -2.21
C LEU A 92 -1.39 -4.66 -1.20
N PRO A 93 -0.23 -4.53 -0.53
CA PRO A 93 -0.01 -3.44 0.39
C PRO A 93 -0.08 -2.09 -0.35
N PRO A 94 -0.58 -1.03 0.31
CA PRO A 94 -0.76 0.29 -0.30
C PRO A 94 0.56 0.89 -0.84
N ILE A 95 1.69 0.52 -0.26
CA ILE A 95 3.04 0.95 -0.65
C ILE A 95 3.93 -0.28 -0.44
N PHE A 96 4.98 -0.43 -1.26
CA PHE A 96 5.97 -1.51 -1.17
C PHE A 96 6.67 -1.54 0.21
N TYR A 97 5.99 -2.08 1.20
CA TYR A 97 6.57 -2.76 2.33
C TYR A 97 6.70 -4.23 1.93
N ASP A 98 7.88 -4.77 2.24
CA ASP A 98 8.29 -6.15 2.19
C ASP A 98 7.26 -7.17 1.66
N LYS A 99 7.56 -7.83 0.53
CA LYS A 99 6.73 -8.90 -0.07
C LYS A 99 6.42 -10.06 0.87
N ARG A 100 7.04 -10.10 2.05
CA ARG A 100 6.86 -11.11 3.10
C ARG A 100 5.57 -10.96 3.92
N GLU A 101 4.82 -9.85 3.80
CA GLU A 101 3.58 -9.61 4.56
C GLU A 101 2.35 -9.34 3.67
N ILE A 102 2.15 -10.15 2.63
CA ILE A 102 0.92 -10.08 1.82
C ILE A 102 -0.19 -10.80 2.59
N GLU A 103 -1.22 -10.04 3.00
CA GLU A 103 -2.44 -10.62 3.57
C GLU A 103 -3.17 -11.43 2.50
N PHE A 104 -3.51 -12.67 2.80
CA PHE A 104 -4.25 -13.53 1.89
C PHE A 104 -5.36 -14.32 2.59
N VAL A 105 -6.39 -14.63 1.83
CA VAL A 105 -7.49 -15.49 2.26
C VAL A 105 -7.87 -16.47 1.16
N GLU A 106 -8.18 -17.69 1.53
CA GLU A 106 -8.87 -18.64 0.66
C GLU A 106 -10.37 -18.49 0.88
N TRP A 107 -11.14 -18.42 -0.20
CA TRP A 107 -12.59 -18.26 -0.11
C TRP A 107 -13.32 -18.99 -1.24
N ASP A 108 -14.43 -19.60 -0.88
CA ASP A 108 -15.23 -20.42 -1.78
C ASP A 108 -16.30 -19.57 -2.48
N PHE A 109 -16.36 -19.69 -3.80
CA PHE A 109 -17.37 -19.02 -4.62
C PHE A 109 -18.05 -20.00 -5.56
N SER A 110 -19.35 -19.81 -5.77
CA SER A 110 -20.04 -20.51 -6.85
C SER A 110 -19.43 -20.13 -8.20
N SER A 111 -19.31 -21.10 -9.11
CA SER A 111 -18.78 -20.88 -10.46
C SER A 111 -19.59 -19.84 -11.26
N VAL A 112 -20.83 -19.57 -10.85
CA VAL A 112 -21.71 -18.56 -11.47
C VAL A 112 -21.71 -17.20 -10.78
N THR A 113 -20.87 -17.03 -9.75
CA THR A 113 -20.72 -15.75 -9.06
C THR A 113 -20.24 -14.70 -10.06
N LYS A 114 -20.94 -13.57 -10.13
CA LYS A 114 -20.51 -12.45 -10.96
C LYS A 114 -19.30 -11.76 -10.35
N ILE A 115 -18.43 -11.20 -11.20
CA ILE A 115 -17.23 -10.48 -10.72
C ILE A 115 -17.59 -9.32 -9.78
N CYS A 116 -18.71 -8.61 -10.01
CA CYS A 116 -19.19 -7.56 -9.11
C CYS A 116 -19.49 -8.07 -7.69
N ASP A 117 -20.10 -9.25 -7.60
CA ASP A 117 -20.53 -9.85 -6.35
C ASP A 117 -19.32 -10.41 -5.60
N LEU A 118 -18.42 -11.10 -6.33
CA LEU A 118 -17.12 -11.53 -5.82
C LEU A 118 -16.32 -10.35 -5.27
N LYS A 119 -16.23 -9.23 -6.00
CA LYS A 119 -15.53 -8.02 -5.54
C LYS A 119 -16.13 -7.49 -4.25
N LYS A 120 -17.46 -7.40 -4.17
CA LYS A 120 -18.17 -6.92 -2.99
C LYS A 120 -17.86 -7.78 -1.76
N GLU A 121 -17.98 -9.10 -1.90
CA GLU A 121 -17.73 -10.04 -0.79
C GLU A 121 -16.29 -10.01 -0.33
N ILE A 122 -15.33 -10.02 -1.26
CA ILE A 122 -13.92 -10.01 -0.86
C ILE A 122 -13.47 -8.67 -0.27
N CYS A 123 -14.03 -7.55 -0.74
CA CYS A 123 -13.77 -6.24 -0.13
C CYS A 123 -14.30 -6.17 1.31
N LEU A 124 -15.47 -6.76 1.58
CA LEU A 124 -15.98 -6.89 2.94
C LEU A 124 -15.08 -7.78 3.80
N LYS A 125 -14.55 -8.86 3.23
CA LYS A 125 -13.66 -9.79 3.93
C LYS A 125 -12.35 -9.15 4.40
N PHE A 126 -11.78 -8.27 3.58
CA PHE A 126 -10.55 -7.52 3.88
C PHE A 126 -10.79 -6.16 4.58
N ASP A 127 -12.05 -5.82 4.91
CA ASP A 127 -12.41 -4.50 5.47
C ASP A 127 -11.91 -3.30 4.63
N VAL A 128 -12.07 -3.39 3.31
CA VAL A 128 -11.64 -2.33 2.37
C VAL A 128 -12.80 -1.80 1.54
N PRO A 129 -12.89 -0.47 1.32
CA PRO A 129 -13.94 0.09 0.47
C PRO A 129 -13.80 -0.37 -0.99
N MET A 130 -14.88 -0.87 -1.59
CA MET A 130 -14.90 -1.38 -2.98
C MET A 130 -14.36 -0.38 -4.02
N ARG A 131 -14.61 0.92 -3.81
CA ARG A 131 -14.11 2.02 -4.68
C ARG A 131 -12.59 2.20 -4.66
N HIS A 132 -11.90 1.62 -3.68
CA HIS A 132 -10.46 1.70 -3.50
C HIS A 132 -9.76 0.40 -3.90
N VAL A 133 -10.45 -0.55 -4.52
CA VAL A 133 -9.89 -1.85 -4.91
C VAL A 133 -10.10 -2.09 -6.41
N ARG A 134 -9.12 -2.70 -7.06
CA ARG A 134 -9.24 -3.35 -8.38
C ARG A 134 -8.85 -4.81 -8.26
N LEU A 135 -9.49 -5.66 -9.05
CA LEU A 135 -9.21 -7.10 -9.07
C LEU A 135 -8.37 -7.44 -10.29
N TRP A 136 -7.32 -8.22 -10.09
CA TRP A 136 -6.40 -8.63 -11.13
C TRP A 136 -6.16 -10.13 -11.11
N MET A 137 -6.04 -10.73 -12.28
CA MET A 137 -5.59 -12.12 -12.46
C MET A 137 -4.79 -12.20 -13.76
N ASN A 138 -3.59 -12.78 -13.72
CA ASN A 138 -2.70 -12.91 -14.89
C ASN A 138 -2.52 -11.59 -15.66
N ASP A 139 -2.21 -10.51 -14.95
CA ASP A 139 -2.01 -9.15 -15.49
C ASP A 139 -3.22 -8.54 -16.22
N LYS A 140 -4.41 -9.11 -16.03
CA LYS A 140 -5.66 -8.59 -16.57
C LYS A 140 -6.57 -8.13 -15.44
N GLN A 141 -7.09 -6.91 -15.57
CA GLN A 141 -8.11 -6.41 -14.66
C GLN A 141 -9.43 -7.15 -14.91
N LEU A 142 -10.03 -7.70 -13.85
CA LEU A 142 -11.25 -8.50 -13.92
C LEU A 142 -12.53 -7.68 -13.78
N ASP A 143 -12.47 -6.60 -13.01
CA ASP A 143 -13.64 -5.86 -12.51
C ASP A 143 -13.95 -4.59 -13.33
N THR A 144 -13.64 -4.62 -14.63
CA THR A 144 -14.00 -3.54 -15.56
C THR A 144 -15.52 -3.48 -15.77
N PRO A 145 -16.11 -2.33 -16.15
CA PRO A 145 -17.57 -2.19 -16.31
C PRO A 145 -18.21 -3.23 -17.25
N ASP A 146 -17.49 -3.62 -18.30
CA ASP A 146 -17.92 -4.64 -19.27
C ASP A 146 -17.83 -6.07 -18.71
N GLN A 147 -16.84 -6.36 -17.85
CA GLN A 147 -16.59 -7.71 -17.33
C GLN A 147 -17.26 -7.97 -15.97
N CYS A 148 -17.61 -6.92 -15.23
CA CYS A 148 -18.15 -7.02 -13.87
C CYS A 148 -19.41 -7.91 -13.76
N THR A 149 -20.18 -8.00 -14.85
CA THR A 149 -21.41 -8.81 -14.93
C THR A 149 -21.18 -10.26 -15.34
N HIS A 150 -19.99 -10.60 -15.83
CA HIS A 150 -19.61 -11.96 -16.19
C HIS A 150 -19.42 -12.81 -14.94
N ASP A 151 -19.70 -14.11 -15.07
CA ASP A 151 -19.45 -15.09 -14.03
C ASP A 151 -18.04 -15.70 -14.11
N LEU A 152 -17.64 -16.43 -13.07
CA LEU A 152 -16.30 -17.03 -12.98
C LEU A 152 -16.01 -17.99 -14.15
N ARG A 153 -17.03 -18.73 -14.62
CA ARG A 153 -16.91 -19.63 -15.79
C ARG A 153 -16.58 -18.85 -17.06
N LYS A 154 -17.32 -17.78 -17.34
CA LYS A 154 -17.11 -16.92 -18.51
C LYS A 154 -15.74 -16.24 -18.47
N MET A 155 -15.29 -15.90 -17.27
CA MET A 155 -13.95 -15.36 -17.01
C MET A 155 -12.85 -16.42 -17.00
N LYS A 156 -13.20 -17.71 -17.19
CA LYS A 156 -12.30 -18.87 -17.18
C LYS A 156 -11.47 -18.99 -15.89
N ILE A 157 -12.05 -18.56 -14.77
CA ILE A 157 -11.44 -18.68 -13.45
C ILE A 157 -11.62 -20.12 -12.97
N SER A 158 -10.52 -20.74 -12.56
CA SER A 158 -10.47 -22.14 -12.13
C SER A 158 -10.23 -22.25 -10.63
N ASN A 159 -10.38 -23.44 -10.06
CA ASN A 159 -10.09 -23.68 -8.65
C ASN A 159 -8.62 -23.33 -8.35
N MET A 160 -8.38 -22.76 -7.17
CA MET A 160 -7.10 -22.22 -6.72
C MET A 160 -6.54 -21.07 -7.56
N SER A 161 -7.35 -20.42 -8.41
CA SER A 161 -6.87 -19.22 -9.12
C SER A 161 -6.54 -18.11 -8.13
N GLU A 162 -5.42 -17.44 -8.39
CA GLU A 162 -4.97 -16.30 -7.59
C GLU A 162 -5.56 -15.00 -8.13
N ILE A 163 -6.24 -14.25 -7.26
CA ILE A 163 -6.81 -12.94 -7.55
C ILE A 163 -6.12 -11.91 -6.66
N LEU A 164 -5.48 -10.93 -7.28
CA LEU A 164 -4.81 -9.84 -6.59
C LEU A 164 -5.80 -8.68 -6.40
N LEU A 165 -5.83 -8.13 -5.18
CA LEU A 165 -6.56 -6.92 -4.85
C LEU A 165 -5.55 -5.76 -4.80
N GLU A 166 -5.58 -4.92 -5.82
CA GLU A 166 -4.79 -3.69 -5.85
C GLU A 166 -5.52 -2.58 -5.09
N ARG A 167 -4.87 -1.97 -4.11
CA ARG A 167 -5.46 -0.94 -3.25
C ARG A 167 -5.02 0.46 -3.65
N LYS A 168 -5.99 1.36 -3.78
CA LYS A 168 -5.81 2.79 -4.00
C LYS A 168 -5.20 3.49 -2.77
N VAL A 169 -4.23 4.37 -2.98
CA VAL A 169 -3.63 5.21 -1.92
C VAL A 169 -3.81 6.68 -2.27
N ASN A 170 -4.38 7.46 -1.35
CA ASN A 170 -4.61 8.90 -1.55
C ASN A 170 -5.29 9.23 -2.89
N ASN A 171 -6.28 8.42 -3.30
CA ASN A 171 -6.98 8.52 -4.58
C ASN A 171 -6.14 8.27 -5.85
N ILE A 172 -4.96 7.66 -5.72
CA ILE A 172 -4.07 7.27 -6.81
C ILE A 172 -3.93 5.73 -6.78
N TRP A 173 -4.01 5.08 -7.95
CA TRP A 173 -3.71 3.65 -8.06
C TRP A 173 -2.19 3.47 -7.98
N PRO A 174 -1.68 2.42 -7.29
CA PRO A 174 -0.26 2.09 -7.29
C PRO A 174 0.28 2.11 -8.72
N LEU A 175 1.36 2.86 -8.92
CA LEU A 175 1.92 3.14 -10.23
C LEU A 175 2.63 1.88 -10.77
N THR A 176 2.69 1.71 -12.10
CA THR A 176 3.61 0.71 -12.67
C THR A 176 5.05 1.03 -12.26
N LYS A 177 6.00 0.09 -12.37
CA LYS A 177 7.42 0.38 -12.06
C LYS A 177 7.92 1.62 -12.80
N GLU A 178 7.55 1.80 -14.07
CA GLU A 178 7.96 2.96 -14.87
C GLU A 178 7.32 4.27 -14.37
N GLU A 179 6.07 4.21 -13.95
CA GLU A 179 5.35 5.37 -13.40
C GLU A 179 5.80 5.69 -11.96
N GLU A 180 6.20 4.69 -11.18
CA GLU A 180 6.80 4.82 -9.84
C GLU A 180 8.17 5.49 -9.94
N GLU A 181 9.03 5.08 -10.89
CA GLU A 181 10.27 5.80 -11.19
C GLU A 181 9.95 7.27 -11.52
N ALA A 182 8.99 7.52 -12.40
CA ALA A 182 8.54 8.88 -12.72
C ALA A 182 7.99 9.65 -11.50
N PHE A 183 7.35 8.99 -10.54
CA PHE A 183 6.83 9.63 -9.32
C PHE A 183 7.90 9.88 -8.27
N TYR A 184 8.86 8.97 -8.07
CA TYR A 184 10.08 9.24 -7.29
C TYR A 184 10.85 10.42 -7.89
N LEU A 185 10.88 10.55 -9.21
CA LEU A 185 11.44 11.70 -9.92
C LEU A 185 10.65 13.01 -9.69
N ILE A 186 9.40 12.94 -9.21
CA ILE A 186 8.56 14.09 -8.84
C ILE A 186 8.63 14.37 -7.32
N LYS A 187 9.05 13.41 -6.49
CA LYS A 187 9.12 13.57 -5.03
C LYS A 187 10.33 14.43 -4.63
N LYS A 188 10.05 15.70 -4.31
CA LYS A 188 11.05 16.67 -3.79
C LYS A 188 11.85 16.08 -2.63
N GLY A 189 13.14 16.40 -2.60
CA GLY A 189 14.03 16.00 -1.51
C GLY A 189 14.61 14.58 -1.65
N VAL A 190 14.15 13.78 -2.63
CA VAL A 190 14.69 12.43 -2.90
C VAL A 190 15.74 12.52 -4.02
N VAL A 191 16.88 13.12 -3.70
CA VAL A 191 18.02 13.28 -4.64
C VAL A 191 19.32 12.89 -3.95
N GLY A 192 20.17 12.13 -4.64
CA GLY A 192 21.49 11.74 -4.12
C GLY A 192 22.47 12.91 -4.04
N LEU A 193 23.57 12.70 -3.32
CA LEU A 193 24.73 13.60 -3.35
C LEU A 193 25.94 12.87 -3.93
N HIS A 194 26.61 13.46 -4.91
CA HIS A 194 27.85 12.88 -5.45
C HIS A 194 28.93 12.87 -4.38
N ASN A 195 29.63 11.73 -4.23
CA ASN A 195 30.83 11.68 -3.42
C ASN A 195 31.97 12.39 -4.18
N LEU A 196 32.55 13.42 -3.56
CA LEU A 196 33.63 14.24 -4.11
C LEU A 196 35.03 13.75 -3.67
N GLY A 197 35.15 12.49 -3.22
CA GLY A 197 36.37 11.92 -2.64
C GLY A 197 36.29 11.94 -1.11
N ASN A 198 36.17 10.74 -0.49
CA ASN A 198 36.04 10.54 0.97
C ASN A 198 34.99 11.42 1.68
N SER A 199 34.01 11.94 0.95
CA SER A 199 33.04 12.93 1.45
C SER A 199 31.72 12.33 1.92
N CYS A 200 31.68 11.03 2.18
CA CYS A 200 30.47 10.35 2.66
C CYS A 200 29.98 10.89 4.01
N TYR A 201 30.90 11.29 4.90
CA TYR A 201 30.57 11.94 6.18
C TYR A 201 29.77 13.24 5.97
N MET A 202 30.18 14.05 4.99
CA MET A 202 29.49 15.29 4.61
C MET A 202 28.13 14.97 3.96
N ASN A 203 28.10 14.04 3.01
CA ASN A 203 26.85 13.69 2.32
C ASN A 203 25.79 13.16 3.28
N ALA A 204 26.16 12.28 4.22
CA ALA A 204 25.26 11.76 5.25
C ALA A 204 24.71 12.89 6.13
N SER A 205 25.59 13.80 6.60
CA SER A 205 25.21 14.94 7.43
C SER A 205 24.28 15.91 6.71
N LEU A 206 24.58 16.24 5.44
CA LEU A 206 23.75 17.13 4.62
C LEU A 206 22.38 16.52 4.32
N GLN A 207 22.30 15.22 4.04
CA GLN A 207 21.03 14.53 3.85
C GLN A 207 20.21 14.49 5.14
N ALA A 208 20.82 14.25 6.30
CA ALA A 208 20.12 14.30 7.59
C ALA A 208 19.53 15.70 7.87
N LEU A 209 20.33 16.76 7.70
CA LEU A 209 19.86 18.13 7.88
C LEU A 209 18.77 18.52 6.87
N SER A 210 18.94 18.16 5.59
CA SER A 210 17.96 18.43 4.52
C SER A 210 16.62 17.74 4.77
N ASN A 211 16.60 16.67 5.56
CA ASN A 211 15.38 15.97 5.98
C ASN A 211 14.81 16.47 7.31
N THR A 212 15.28 17.62 7.83
CA THR A 212 14.67 18.30 8.98
C THR A 212 13.60 19.28 8.49
N PRO A 213 12.29 18.98 8.61
CA PRO A 213 11.26 19.70 7.85
C PRO A 213 11.19 21.20 8.15
N VAL A 214 11.42 21.59 9.41
CA VAL A 214 11.39 23.00 9.83
C VAL A 214 12.52 23.79 9.18
N LEU A 215 13.74 23.25 9.22
CA LEU A 215 14.92 23.87 8.61
C LEU A 215 14.78 23.96 7.09
N THR A 216 14.37 22.88 6.46
CA THR A 216 14.20 22.82 5.00
C THR A 216 13.12 23.77 4.51
N ARG A 217 11.99 23.88 5.21
CA ARG A 217 10.94 24.88 4.89
C ARG A 217 11.47 26.29 5.03
N TYR A 218 12.25 26.56 6.06
CA TYR A 218 12.87 27.88 6.26
C TYR A 218 13.78 28.29 5.11
N PHE A 219 14.63 27.37 4.61
CA PHE A 219 15.48 27.65 3.44
C PHE A 219 14.70 27.72 2.13
N THR A 220 13.81 26.77 1.86
CA THR A 220 13.02 26.70 0.61
C THR A 220 12.00 27.84 0.47
N SER A 221 11.56 28.44 1.56
CA SER A 221 10.73 29.65 1.58
C SER A 221 11.52 30.95 1.42
N ASN A 222 12.85 30.87 1.29
CA ASN A 222 13.74 32.03 1.20
C ASN A 222 13.75 32.93 2.45
N ASN A 223 13.15 32.51 3.56
CA ASN A 223 13.13 33.29 4.81
C ASN A 223 14.55 33.57 5.35
N PHE A 224 15.49 32.66 5.10
CA PHE A 224 16.88 32.81 5.53
C PHE A 224 17.58 34.07 4.99
N TRP A 225 17.17 34.61 3.84
CA TRP A 225 17.74 35.85 3.30
C TRP A 225 17.52 37.04 4.23
N ASN A 226 16.38 37.09 4.93
CA ASN A 226 16.03 38.17 5.84
C ASN A 226 16.82 38.12 7.15
N ASP A 227 17.29 36.93 7.53
CA ASP A 227 17.98 36.69 8.80
C ASP A 227 19.51 36.63 8.63
N LEU A 228 20.03 36.83 7.42
CA LEU A 228 21.48 36.81 7.15
C LEU A 228 22.19 37.90 7.96
N ASN A 229 23.06 37.47 8.88
CA ASN A 229 23.87 38.33 9.70
C ASN A 229 25.31 38.38 9.18
N THR A 230 25.53 39.14 8.10
CA THR A 230 26.86 39.25 7.47
C THR A 230 27.85 40.06 8.31
N SER A 231 27.38 40.74 9.36
CA SER A 231 28.20 41.55 10.27
C SER A 231 28.61 40.84 11.55
N ASN A 232 28.12 39.61 11.79
CA ASN A 232 28.45 38.87 12.99
C ASN A 232 29.95 38.53 13.02
N PRO A 233 30.73 38.99 14.01
CA PRO A 233 32.16 38.70 14.10
C PRO A 233 32.47 37.20 14.25
N LEU A 234 31.52 36.40 14.77
CA LEU A 234 31.64 34.95 14.90
C LEU A 234 31.08 34.19 13.67
N GLY A 235 30.44 34.91 12.75
CA GLY A 235 29.85 34.34 11.54
C GLY A 235 30.85 34.19 10.40
N MET A 236 30.40 33.53 9.33
CA MET A 236 31.15 33.31 8.09
C MET A 236 30.73 34.31 7.00
N ASN A 237 30.35 35.52 7.39
CA ASN A 237 29.84 36.59 6.53
C ASN A 237 28.60 36.16 5.71
N GLY A 238 27.78 35.25 6.23
CA GLY A 238 26.61 34.70 5.54
C GLY A 238 26.96 33.71 4.42
N LYS A 239 28.24 33.35 4.22
CA LYS A 239 28.65 32.52 3.09
C LYS A 239 28.20 31.07 3.25
N ILE A 240 28.22 30.53 4.47
CA ILE A 240 27.78 29.14 4.72
C ILE A 240 26.27 29.05 4.51
N ALA A 241 25.50 29.96 5.13
CA ALA A 241 24.05 30.00 4.97
C ALA A 241 23.62 30.14 3.50
N LYS A 242 24.28 31.00 2.71
CA LYS A 242 23.99 31.16 1.27
C LYS A 242 24.23 29.88 0.47
N GLN A 243 25.34 29.18 0.70
CA GLN A 243 25.66 27.97 -0.07
C GLN A 243 24.83 26.77 0.36
N TYR A 244 24.54 26.65 1.65
CA TYR A 244 23.62 25.64 2.15
C TYR A 244 22.20 25.88 1.61
N GLY A 245 21.71 27.12 1.63
CA GLY A 245 20.43 27.49 1.03
C GLY A 245 20.34 27.16 -0.45
N LYS A 246 21.40 27.41 -1.24
CA LYS A 246 21.48 27.00 -2.65
C LYS A 246 21.37 25.48 -2.81
N LEU A 247 22.09 24.70 -1.99
CA LEU A 247 22.02 23.25 -2.03
C LEU A 247 20.60 22.74 -1.70
N ILE A 248 19.96 23.28 -0.66
CA ILE A 248 18.58 22.91 -0.29
C ILE A 248 17.60 23.23 -1.42
N HIS A 249 17.74 24.38 -2.08
CA HIS A 249 16.92 24.69 -3.27
C HIS A 249 17.12 23.66 -4.37
N GLN A 250 18.35 23.22 -4.64
CA GLN A 250 18.63 22.19 -5.65
C GLN A 250 18.04 20.83 -5.28
N LEU A 251 18.19 20.40 -4.02
CA LEU A 251 17.67 19.12 -3.51
C LEU A 251 16.12 19.07 -3.52
N TRP A 252 15.47 20.22 -3.34
CA TRP A 252 14.01 20.32 -3.21
C TRP A 252 13.32 21.04 -4.40
N ALA A 253 14.03 21.29 -5.51
CA ALA A 253 13.47 21.89 -6.72
C ALA A 253 12.57 20.91 -7.49
N ASN A 254 11.44 21.40 -8.00
CA ASN A 254 10.58 20.68 -8.96
C ASN A 254 11.14 20.82 -10.39
N ASN A 255 12.32 20.29 -10.69
CA ASN A 255 12.88 20.44 -12.05
C ASN A 255 13.19 19.11 -12.74
N LYS A 256 12.66 18.98 -13.96
CA LYS A 256 12.92 17.86 -14.88
C LYS A 256 14.41 17.72 -15.29
N ALA A 257 15.23 18.72 -14.98
CA ALA A 257 16.68 18.70 -15.22
C ALA A 257 17.45 17.99 -14.09
N THR A 258 17.02 18.16 -12.83
CA THR A 258 17.51 17.36 -11.70
C THR A 258 17.00 15.93 -11.77
N SER A 259 15.82 15.67 -12.34
CA SER A 259 15.33 14.31 -12.57
C SER A 259 16.15 13.52 -13.60
N LYS A 260 17.00 14.17 -14.42
CA LYS A 260 17.95 13.45 -15.30
C LYS A 260 19.25 13.08 -14.59
N HIS A 261 19.52 13.69 -13.44
CA HIS A 261 20.73 13.48 -12.64
C HIS A 261 20.34 13.03 -11.23
N TYR A 262 20.39 11.71 -10.99
CA TYR A 262 20.10 11.06 -9.70
C TYR A 262 20.90 11.59 -8.49
N ALA A 263 21.88 12.48 -8.72
CA ALA A 263 22.67 13.10 -7.67
C ALA A 263 23.10 14.54 -8.01
N ILE A 264 23.27 15.35 -6.96
CA ILE A 264 23.82 16.72 -7.01
C ILE A 264 25.22 16.70 -6.39
N ALA A 265 26.15 17.44 -6.98
CA ALA A 265 27.50 17.59 -6.43
C ALA A 265 27.58 18.85 -5.54
N PRO A 266 27.75 18.74 -4.21
CA PRO A 266 27.78 19.89 -3.30
C PRO A 266 29.13 20.66 -3.35
N LYS A 267 29.70 20.87 -4.55
CA LYS A 267 31.04 21.44 -4.75
C LYS A 267 31.20 22.83 -4.14
N SER A 268 30.23 23.72 -4.38
CA SER A 268 30.28 25.10 -3.87
C SER A 268 30.21 25.15 -2.35
N LEU A 269 29.40 24.28 -1.74
CA LEU A 269 29.30 24.17 -0.29
C LEU A 269 30.59 23.60 0.31
N LYS A 270 31.12 22.49 -0.23
CA LYS A 270 32.41 21.91 0.19
C LYS A 270 33.54 22.94 0.12
N TRP A 271 33.67 23.64 -1.02
CA TRP A 271 34.70 24.65 -1.20
C TRP A 271 34.59 25.76 -0.16
N THR A 272 33.37 26.24 0.11
CA THR A 272 33.14 27.31 1.09
C THR A 272 33.44 26.86 2.50
N ILE A 273 33.04 25.64 2.89
CA ILE A 273 33.40 25.06 4.19
C ILE A 273 34.92 24.99 4.35
N GLY A 274 35.65 24.55 3.33
CA GLY A 274 37.11 24.50 3.33
C GLY A 274 37.82 25.87 3.46
N GLN A 275 37.13 26.98 3.19
CA GLN A 275 37.66 28.34 3.43
C GLN A 275 37.62 28.73 4.91
N PHE A 276 36.71 28.14 5.69
CA PHE A 276 36.47 28.51 7.09
C PHE A 276 36.93 27.43 8.08
N SER A 277 37.09 26.20 7.62
CA SER A 277 37.66 25.12 8.40
C SER A 277 38.62 24.32 7.54
N THR A 278 39.90 24.48 7.83
CA THR A 278 41.01 23.89 7.06
C THR A 278 40.99 22.38 7.10
N GLN A 279 40.50 21.75 8.18
CA GLN A 279 40.40 20.29 8.27
C GLN A 279 39.49 19.73 7.17
N PHE A 280 38.42 20.44 6.79
CA PHE A 280 37.50 19.99 5.74
C PHE A 280 37.91 20.43 4.32
N SER A 281 39.05 21.14 4.18
CA SER A 281 39.53 21.64 2.90
C SER A 281 40.13 20.55 2.00
N ASP A 282 40.63 19.47 2.60
CA ASP A 282 41.23 18.35 1.89
C ASP A 282 40.19 17.31 1.41
N TYR A 283 40.68 16.20 0.88
CA TYR A 283 39.88 15.06 0.42
C TYR A 283 40.05 13.84 1.33
N SER A 284 40.37 14.06 2.60
CA SER A 284 40.49 13.01 3.62
C SER A 284 39.11 12.65 4.20
N GLN A 285 39.03 11.52 4.88
CA GLN A 285 37.86 11.15 5.68
C GLN A 285 37.87 11.95 6.98
N HIS A 286 36.70 12.38 7.42
CA HIS A 286 36.51 13.13 8.66
C HIS A 286 35.31 12.60 9.42
N ASP A 287 35.20 12.96 10.69
CA ASP A 287 34.08 12.58 11.53
C ASP A 287 32.81 13.35 11.11
N ALA A 288 31.69 12.63 10.99
CA ALA A 288 30.41 13.22 10.57
C ALA A 288 29.80 14.12 11.65
N GLN A 289 29.97 13.79 12.93
CA GLN A 289 29.50 14.61 14.04
C GLN A 289 30.28 15.92 14.13
N GLU A 290 31.59 15.88 13.89
CA GLU A 290 32.42 17.09 13.86
C GLU A 290 32.02 18.01 12.71
N PHE A 291 31.85 17.45 11.50
CA PHE A 291 31.35 18.20 10.35
C PHE A 291 29.97 18.79 10.60
N LEU A 292 29.05 18.01 11.18
CA LEU A 292 27.69 18.45 11.46
C LEU A 292 27.67 19.61 12.46
N SER A 293 28.48 19.52 13.52
CA SER A 293 28.60 20.56 14.53
C SER A 293 29.12 21.86 13.92
N PHE A 294 30.21 21.78 13.13
CA PHE A 294 30.75 22.94 12.42
C PHE A 294 29.72 23.58 11.49
N LEU A 295 28.97 22.78 10.72
CA LEU A 295 27.96 23.30 9.81
C LEU A 295 26.81 23.96 10.56
N LEU A 296 26.33 23.36 11.65
CA LEU A 296 25.26 23.93 12.48
C LEU A 296 25.69 25.23 13.16
N ASP A 297 26.90 25.29 13.70
CA ASP A 297 27.47 26.51 14.28
C ASP A 297 27.58 27.59 13.22
N GLY A 298 28.08 27.24 12.03
CA GLY A 298 28.20 28.21 10.94
C GLY A 298 26.85 28.72 10.43
N LEU A 299 25.83 27.86 10.37
CA LEU A 299 24.46 28.27 10.07
C LEU A 299 23.87 29.14 11.18
N HIS A 300 24.11 28.78 12.44
CA HIS A 300 23.63 29.54 13.60
C HIS A 300 24.20 30.96 13.60
N GLU A 301 25.52 31.10 13.46
CA GLU A 301 26.19 32.39 13.49
C GLU A 301 25.86 33.24 12.24
N ASP A 302 25.78 32.64 11.04
CA ASP A 302 25.39 33.34 9.81
C ASP A 302 23.92 33.80 9.81
N LEU A 303 23.05 33.19 10.62
CA LEU A 303 21.60 33.47 10.69
C LEU A 303 21.15 34.00 12.06
N ASN A 304 22.11 34.40 12.91
CA ASN A 304 21.80 34.85 14.24
C ASN A 304 21.09 36.21 14.18
N LYS A 305 19.83 36.23 14.63
CA LYS A 305 18.98 37.44 14.65
C LYS A 305 19.40 38.45 15.72
N VAL A 306 20.20 38.03 16.69
CA VAL A 306 20.71 38.89 17.77
C VAL A 306 21.97 39.59 17.28
N ILE A 307 21.81 40.82 16.76
CA ILE A 307 22.93 41.63 16.24
C ILE A 307 23.77 42.24 17.37
N LYS A 308 23.11 42.64 18.47
CA LYS A 308 23.77 43.11 19.69
C LYS A 308 23.36 42.20 20.83
N LYS A 309 24.33 41.45 21.39
CA LYS A 309 24.07 40.67 22.59
C LYS A 309 23.71 41.63 23.73
N PRO A 310 22.56 41.45 24.41
CA PRO A 310 22.29 42.18 25.63
C PRO A 310 23.37 41.85 26.67
N ILE A 311 23.81 42.85 27.42
CA ILE A 311 24.77 42.65 28.51
C ILE A 311 24.06 41.80 29.56
N THR A 312 24.38 40.51 29.62
CA THR A 312 24.03 39.67 30.76
C THR A 312 25.04 39.93 31.85
N THR A 313 24.62 40.58 32.93
CA THR A 313 25.35 40.50 34.20
C THR A 313 25.44 39.01 34.54
N ASN A 314 26.66 38.48 34.70
CA ASN A 314 26.80 37.20 35.40
C ASN A 314 26.01 37.34 36.70
N PRO A 315 25.14 36.37 37.07
CA PRO A 315 24.60 36.39 38.41
C PRO A 315 25.80 36.30 39.33
N ASP A 316 26.15 37.44 39.94
CA ASP A 316 27.13 37.47 41.02
C ASP A 316 26.75 36.36 41.97
N TYR A 317 27.72 35.48 42.23
CA TYR A 317 27.57 34.37 43.15
C TYR A 317 27.28 34.99 44.52
N LYS A 318 26.01 35.27 44.80
CA LYS A 318 25.53 35.81 46.07
C LYS A 318 25.80 34.71 47.09
N GLY A 319 26.89 34.92 47.84
CA GLY A 319 27.44 33.99 48.82
C GLY A 319 26.39 33.10 49.44
N GLN A 320 26.54 31.80 49.20
CA GLN A 320 26.00 30.79 50.09
C GLN A 320 27.12 30.42 51.07
N PRO A 321 26.76 30.14 52.34
CA PRO A 321 27.62 30.28 53.51
C PRO A 321 28.85 29.37 53.55
#